data_AF-A0A0F2J9N9-F1
#
_entry.id   AF-A0A0F2J9N9-F1
#
_cell.length_a   1.000
_cell.length_b   1.000
_cell.length_c   1.000
_cell.angle_alpha   90.00
_cell.angle_beta   90.00
_cell.angle_gamma   90.00
#
_symmetry.space_group_name_H-M   'P 1'
#
loop_
_entity.id
_entity.type
_entity.pdbx_description
1 polymer ?
#
loop_
_entity_poly.entity_id
_entity_poly.type
_entity_poly.pdbx_seq_one_letter_code
_entity_poly.pdbx_strand_id
1 'polypeptide(L)'
;MIDVNALEEQCPKCNGKGGIENTTWYHNWAIRNSKLHFLEAKDKLDTIENETPDQPDESVFFFCRNCHGRGKILTDKGKQLMEFVRFWLNPNY
;
A
#
# COMPACT_ATOMS: atom_id res chain seq x y z
N MET A 1 -9.86 -24.23 -23.30
CA MET A 1 -9.15 -24.05 -22.01
C MET A 1 -9.47 -22.65 -21.51
N ILE A 2 -9.90 -22.49 -20.26
CA ILE A 2 -10.13 -21.15 -19.69
C ILE A 2 -8.75 -20.54 -19.42
N ASP A 3 -8.49 -19.36 -19.97
CA ASP A 3 -7.30 -18.60 -19.62
C ASP A 3 -7.48 -17.99 -18.23
N VAL A 4 -6.83 -18.59 -17.23
CA VAL A 4 -6.90 -18.15 -15.84
C VAL A 4 -6.34 -16.73 -15.68
N ASN A 5 -5.40 -16.32 -16.54
CA ASN A 5 -4.83 -14.98 -16.50
C ASN A 5 -5.83 -13.91 -16.95
N ALA A 6 -6.89 -14.28 -17.67
CA ALA A 6 -7.96 -13.37 -18.10
C ALA A 6 -9.06 -13.16 -17.03
N LEU A 7 -9.01 -13.90 -15.92
CA LEU A 7 -10.01 -13.82 -14.83
C LEU A 7 -9.70 -12.70 -13.83
N GLU A 8 -8.46 -12.22 -13.82
CA GLU A 8 -8.00 -11.15 -12.95
C GLU A 8 -7.32 -10.06 -13.77
N GLU A 9 -7.51 -8.82 -13.36
CA GLU A 9 -6.80 -7.68 -13.90
C GLU A 9 -6.05 -6.94 -12.80
N GLN A 10 -5.04 -6.17 -13.21
CA GLN A 10 -4.26 -5.34 -12.31
C GLN A 10 -5.18 -4.33 -11.63
N CYS A 11 -5.09 -4.22 -10.31
CA CYS A 11 -5.91 -3.26 -9.58
C CYS A 11 -5.50 -1.83 -9.97
N PRO A 12 -6.40 -1.01 -10.53
CA PRO A 12 -6.04 0.34 -11.01
C PRO A 12 -5.80 1.32 -9.86
N LYS A 13 -6.27 1.01 -8.64
CA LYS A 13 -6.10 1.88 -7.47
C LYS A 13 -4.70 1.81 -6.86
N CYS A 14 -4.05 0.66 -6.92
CA CYS A 14 -2.69 0.47 -6.40
C CYS A 14 -1.69 0.08 -7.49
N ASN A 15 -2.11 0.11 -8.76
CA ASN A 15 -1.30 -0.30 -9.92
C ASN A 15 -0.60 -1.64 -9.68
N GLY A 16 -1.34 -2.65 -9.19
CA GLY A 16 -0.76 -3.99 -8.99
C GLY A 16 0.02 -4.18 -7.70
N LYS A 17 0.33 -3.12 -6.95
CA LYS A 17 1.20 -3.21 -5.76
C LYS A 17 0.54 -3.88 -4.55
N GLY A 18 -0.79 -3.86 -4.48
CA GLY A 18 -1.55 -4.35 -3.32
C GLY A 18 -1.51 -3.42 -2.10
N GLY A 19 -0.47 -2.61 -1.95
CA GLY A 19 -0.36 -1.54 -0.96
C GLY A 19 -0.47 -0.14 -1.56
N ILE A 20 -0.80 0.83 -0.70
CA ILE A 20 -0.73 2.27 -0.98
C ILE A 20 0.22 2.87 0.06
N GLU A 21 1.21 3.63 -0.39
CA GLU A 21 2.15 4.35 0.47
C GLU A 21 1.42 5.43 1.28
N ASN A 22 1.75 5.52 2.57
CA ASN A 22 1.26 6.59 3.41
C ASN A 22 2.08 7.86 3.15
N THR A 23 1.45 8.89 2.59
CA THR A 23 2.11 10.17 2.27
C THR A 23 2.61 10.91 3.52
N THR A 24 2.03 10.65 4.70
CA THR A 24 2.48 11.21 5.99
C THR A 24 3.90 10.76 6.34
N TRP A 25 4.27 9.53 5.93
CA TRP A 25 5.63 9.02 6.11
C TRP A 25 6.63 9.72 5.19
N TYR A 26 6.25 10.04 3.95
CA TYR A 26 7.13 10.79 3.04
C TYR A 26 7.54 12.14 3.63
N HIS A 27 6.59 12.86 4.24
CA HIS A 27 6.89 14.15 4.87
C HIS A 27 7.86 14.01 6.05
N ASN A 28 7.66 12.99 6.89
CA ASN A 28 8.56 12.70 8.01
C ASN A 28 9.97 12.32 7.57
N TRP A 29 10.08 11.49 6.53
CA TRP A 29 11.37 11.13 5.94
C TRP A 29 12.10 12.35 5.36
N ALA A 30 11.37 13.22 4.64
CA ALA A 30 11.94 14.44 4.08
C ALA A 30 12.47 15.40 5.16
N ILE A 31 11.74 15.57 6.27
CA ILE A 31 12.17 16.41 7.41
C ILE A 31 13.41 15.81 8.09
N ARG A 32 13.45 14.49 8.28
CA ARG A 32 14.62 13.82 8.90
C ARG A 32 15.86 13.96 8.02
N ASN A 33 15.74 13.73 6.72
CA ASN A 33 16.87 13.83 5.80
C ASN A 33 17.36 15.26 5.61
N SER A 34 16.47 16.25 5.58
CA SER A 34 16.90 17.66 5.52
C SER A 34 17.67 18.07 6.78
N LYS A 35 17.19 17.67 7.98
CA LYS A 35 17.94 17.87 9.24
C LYS A 35 19.33 17.22 9.20
N LEU A 36 19.46 16.00 8.67
CA LEU A 36 20.76 15.32 8.51
C LEU A 36 21.71 16.08 7.58
N HIS A 37 21.25 16.56 6.42
CA HIS A 37 22.08 17.35 5.52
C HIS A 37 22.49 18.71 6.12
N PHE A 38 21.64 19.32 6.95
CA PHE A 38 22.01 20.52 7.71
C PHE A 38 23.08 20.24 8.79
N LEU A 39 23.10 19.03 9.37
CA LEU A 39 24.08 18.60 10.37
C LEU A 39 25.44 18.26 9.74
N GLU A 40 25.46 17.59 8.59
CA GLU A 40 26.71 17.33 7.83
C GLU A 40 27.38 18.63 7.36
N ALA A 41 26.60 19.71 7.14
CA ALA A 41 27.11 21.03 6.81
C ALA A 41 27.56 21.86 8.04
N LYS A 42 27.17 21.48 9.26
CA LYS A 42 27.49 22.18 10.51
C LYS A 42 28.15 21.21 11.50
N ASP A 43 29.44 21.01 11.33
CA ASP A 43 30.35 20.37 12.28
C ASP A 43 30.52 21.15 13.62
N LYS A 44 29.52 21.95 14.01
CA LYS A 44 29.47 22.77 15.23
C LYS A 44 28.02 23.06 15.59
N LEU A 45 27.49 22.33 16.57
CA LEU A 45 26.67 22.87 17.65
C LEU A 45 26.29 21.75 18.61
N ASP A 46 27.01 21.69 19.72
CA ASP A 46 26.47 21.15 20.96
C ASP A 46 25.08 21.76 21.21
N THR A 47 24.15 20.96 21.72
CA THR A 47 22.79 21.34 22.11
C THR A 47 21.83 21.62 20.94
N ILE A 48 21.36 20.55 20.31
CA ILE A 48 19.96 20.50 19.85
C ILE A 48 19.37 19.30 20.58
N GLU A 49 18.42 19.57 21.48
CA GLU A 49 17.61 18.52 22.13
C GLU A 49 17.18 17.51 21.07
N ASN A 50 17.35 16.23 21.39
CA ASN A 50 17.01 15.10 20.54
C ASN A 50 15.48 14.99 20.34
N GLU A 51 14.85 16.01 19.77
CA GLU A 51 13.52 15.90 19.19
C GLU A 51 13.66 15.19 17.84
N THR A 52 13.90 13.89 17.92
CA THR A 52 13.54 12.97 16.85
C THR A 52 12.09 13.29 16.48
N PRO A 53 11.79 13.63 15.21
CA PRO A 53 10.41 13.84 14.81
C PRO A 53 9.60 12.62 15.23
N ASP A 54 8.53 12.82 15.98
CA ASP A 54 7.66 11.73 16.43
C ASP A 54 7.34 10.86 15.22
N GLN A 55 7.62 9.56 15.34
CA GLN A 55 7.26 8.65 14.27
C GLN A 55 5.74 8.72 14.12
N PRO A 56 5.20 8.78 12.88
CA PRO A 56 3.78 8.64 12.69
C PRO A 56 3.28 7.36 13.37
N ASP A 57 2.19 7.45 14.12
CA ASP A 57 1.55 6.28 14.74
C ASP A 57 0.95 5.33 13.67
N GLU A 58 0.74 5.84 12.46
CA GLU A 58 0.19 5.09 11.32
C GLU A 58 1.24 4.23 10.60
N SER A 59 0.81 3.17 9.92
CA SER A 59 1.71 2.33 9.13
C SER A 59 2.27 3.05 7.89
N VAL A 60 3.49 2.67 7.48
CA VAL A 60 4.17 3.17 6.27
C VAL A 60 3.39 2.84 5.00
N PHE A 61 2.69 1.70 5.01
CA PHE A 61 1.86 1.23 3.93
C PHE A 61 0.47 0.84 4.45
N PHE A 62 -0.55 1.12 3.65
CA PHE A 62 -1.90 0.61 3.85
C PHE A 62 -2.23 -0.44 2.82
N PHE A 63 -2.98 -1.48 3.21
CA PHE A 63 -3.56 -2.38 2.23
C PHE A 63 -4.53 -1.62 1.33
N CYS A 64 -4.39 -1.79 0.03
CA CYS A 64 -5.33 -1.23 -0.92
C CYS A 64 -6.70 -1.87 -0.67
N ARG A 65 -7.67 -1.06 -0.21
CA ARG A 65 -9.03 -1.52 0.12
C ARG A 65 -9.76 -2.13 -1.08
N ASN A 66 -9.42 -1.71 -2.30
CA ASN A 66 -10.09 -2.16 -3.52
C ASN A 66 -9.71 -3.60 -3.91
N CYS A 67 -8.44 -3.99 -3.72
CA CYS A 67 -7.97 -5.35 -4.01
C CYS A 67 -7.66 -6.16 -2.75
N HIS A 68 -7.95 -5.60 -1.56
CA HIS A 68 -7.67 -6.19 -0.26
C HIS A 68 -6.23 -6.71 -0.14
N GLY A 69 -5.25 -5.93 -0.61
CA GLY A 69 -3.83 -6.29 -0.53
C GLY A 69 -3.32 -7.18 -1.68
N ARG A 70 -4.18 -7.72 -2.55
CA ARG A 70 -3.78 -8.70 -3.58
C ARG A 70 -3.08 -8.09 -4.80
N GLY A 71 -3.27 -6.80 -5.04
CA GLY A 71 -2.79 -6.14 -6.26
C GLY A 71 -3.61 -6.45 -7.51
N LYS A 72 -4.51 -7.42 -7.46
CA LYS A 72 -5.41 -7.79 -8.57
C LYS A 72 -6.87 -7.75 -8.14
N ILE A 73 -7.75 -7.55 -9.11
CA ILE A 73 -9.21 -7.63 -8.96
C ILE A 73 -9.78 -8.58 -10.01
N LEU A 74 -10.96 -9.15 -9.73
CA LEU A 74 -11.64 -10.00 -10.71
C LEU A 74 -12.15 -9.17 -11.89
N THR A 75 -11.91 -9.66 -13.10
CA THR A 75 -12.61 -9.19 -14.30
C THR A 75 -14.07 -9.63 -14.24
N ASP A 76 -14.92 -9.11 -15.13
CA ASP A 76 -16.34 -9.52 -15.15
C ASP A 76 -16.52 -11.02 -15.40
N LYS A 77 -15.65 -11.61 -16.23
CA LYS A 77 -15.60 -13.08 -16.41
C LYS A 77 -15.19 -13.79 -15.13
N GLY A 78 -14.18 -13.26 -14.43
CA GLY A 78 -13.76 -13.79 -13.12
C GLY A 78 -14.89 -13.75 -12.09
N LYS A 79 -15.66 -12.65 -12.04
CA LYS A 79 -16.82 -12.51 -11.16
C LYS A 79 -17.90 -13.55 -11.47
N GLN A 80 -18.28 -13.70 -12.74
CA GLN A 80 -19.27 -14.68 -13.19
C GLN A 80 -18.86 -16.11 -12.81
N LEU A 81 -17.57 -16.46 -12.99
CA LEU A 81 -17.07 -17.77 -12.59
C LEU A 81 -17.15 -17.97 -11.07
N MET A 82 -16.77 -16.96 -10.28
CA MET A 82 -16.86 -17.03 -8.83
C MET A 82 -18.30 -17.13 -8.34
N GLU A 83 -19.25 -16.46 -8.98
CA GLU A 83 -20.68 -16.59 -8.71
C GLU A 83 -21.17 -18.01 -9.02
N PHE A 84 -20.80 -18.56 -10.18
CA PHE A 84 -21.11 -19.94 -10.55
C PHE A 84 -20.57 -20.93 -9.51
N VAL A 85 -19.30 -20.80 -9.14
CA VAL A 85 -18.66 -21.68 -8.13
C VAL A 85 -19.35 -21.55 -6.78
N ARG A 86 -19.68 -20.32 -6.33
CA ARG A 86 -20.40 -20.09 -5.07
C ARG A 86 -21.79 -20.73 -5.07
N PHE A 87 -22.53 -20.58 -6.15
CA PHE A 87 -23.86 -21.19 -6.31
C PHE A 87 -23.82 -22.71 -6.14
N TRP A 88 -22.84 -23.38 -6.74
CA TRP A 88 -22.72 -24.84 -6.65
C TRP A 88 -22.12 -25.34 -5.35
N LEU A 89 -21.24 -24.57 -4.71
CA LEU A 89 -20.65 -24.95 -3.42
C LEU A 89 -21.58 -24.67 -2.24
N ASN A 90 -22.49 -23.69 -2.35
CA ASN A 90 -23.49 -23.40 -1.33
C ASN A 90 -24.77 -22.83 -1.95
N PRO A 91 -25.66 -23.69 -2.48
CA PRO A 91 -26.86 -23.25 -3.18
C PRO A 91 -27.93 -22.58 -2.29
N ASN A 92 -27.73 -22.54 -0.97
CA ASN A 92 -28.70 -22.04 0.02
C ASN A 92 -28.29 -20.70 0.67
N TYR A 93 -27.37 -19.93 0.08
CA TYR A 93 -26.97 -18.61 0.58
C TYR A 93 -27.58 -17.47 -0.23
#